data_AF-A0A2K4ZGW5-F1
#
_entry.id   AF-A0A2K4ZGW5-F1
#
_cell.length_a   1.000
_cell.length_b   1.000
_cell.length_c   1.000
_cell.angle_alpha   90.00
_cell.angle_beta   90.00
_cell.angle_gamma   90.00
#
_symmetry.space_group_name_H-M   'P 1'
#
loop_
_entity.id
_entity.type
_entity.pdbx_description
1 polymer ?
#
loop_
_entity_poly.entity_id
_entity_poly.type
_entity_poly.pdbx_seq_one_letter_code
_entity_poly.pdbx_strand_id
1 'polypeptide(L)' 'MTKKIGRPTDNPKPYKITVRLDEKSKKILDSYCENNGTNQMEAVRRAIEKLATED' A
#
# COMPACT_ATOMS: atom_id res chain seq x y z
N MET A 1 -2.10 -2.07 -33.26
CA MET A 1 -1.63 -2.90 -32.13
C MET A 1 -2.65 -2.81 -31.01
N THR A 2 -3.26 -3.93 -30.61
CA THR A 2 -4.20 -3.94 -29.48
C THR A 2 -3.40 -3.77 -28.19
N LYS A 3 -3.54 -2.60 -27.55
CA LYS A 3 -2.93 -2.32 -26.25
C LYS A 3 -3.45 -3.38 -25.29
N LYS A 4 -2.57 -4.18 -24.67
CA LYS A 4 -2.95 -5.16 -23.64
C LYS A 4 -3.43 -4.39 -22.41
N ILE A 5 -4.68 -3.94 -22.46
CA ILE A 5 -5.38 -3.37 -21.32
C ILE A 5 -5.65 -4.58 -20.41
N GLY A 6 -5.18 -4.50 -19.16
CA GLY A 6 -5.47 -5.51 -18.16
C GLY A 6 -6.98 -5.63 -17.91
N ARG A 7 -7.40 -6.38 -16.89
CA ARG A 7 -8.82 -6.46 -16.54
C ARG A 7 -9.37 -5.04 -16.32
N PRO A 8 -10.44 -4.63 -17.01
CA PRO A 8 -11.03 -3.31 -16.82
C PRO A 8 -11.41 -3.13 -15.34
N THR A 9 -10.94 -2.04 -14.75
CA THR A 9 -11.13 -1.68 -13.33
C THR A 9 -11.29 -0.18 -13.22
N ASP A 10 -12.26 0.27 -12.44
CA ASP A 10 -12.53 1.71 -12.23
C ASP A 10 -11.45 2.38 -11.38
N ASN A 11 -10.75 1.59 -10.56
CA ASN A 11 -9.61 2.03 -9.78
C ASN A 11 -8.32 1.34 -10.26
N PRO A 12 -7.74 1.78 -11.40
CA PRO A 12 -6.46 1.25 -11.85
C PRO A 12 -5.37 1.62 -10.86
N LYS A 13 -4.49 0.67 -10.57
CA LYS A 13 -3.31 0.86 -9.71
C LYS A 13 -2.05 0.84 -10.58
N PRO A 14 -1.79 1.87 -11.40
CA PRO A 14 -0.70 1.85 -12.38
C PRO A 14 0.69 2.04 -11.74
N TYR A 15 0.75 2.59 -10.54
CA TYR A 15 2.00 2.91 -9.85
C TYR A 15 2.37 1.82 -8.84
N LYS A 16 3.64 1.40 -8.84
CA LYS A 16 4.23 0.48 -7.86
C LYS A 16 5.31 1.22 -7.09
N ILE A 17 5.34 1.03 -5.78
CA ILE A 17 6.42 1.49 -4.91
C ILE A 17 7.22 0.27 -4.44
N THR A 18 8.54 0.37 -4.44
CA THR A 18 9.45 -0.63 -3.85
C THR A 18 10.36 0.10 -2.86
N VAL A 19 10.06 0.01 -1.56
CA VAL A 19 10.83 0.67 -0.49
C VAL A 19 11.58 -0.37 0.33
N ARG A 20 12.82 -0.07 0.71
CA ARG A 20 13.54 -0.84 1.73
C ARG A 20 13.19 -0.30 3.11
N LEU A 21 12.73 -1.17 3.98
CA LEU A 21 12.39 -0.85 5.36
C LEU A 21 13.54 -1.30 6.27
N ASP A 22 13.84 -0.48 7.28
CA ASP A 22 14.63 -0.90 8.43
C ASP A 22 13.80 -1.81 9.35
N GLU A 23 14.47 -2.46 10.30
CA GLU A 23 13.82 -3.45 11.17
C GLU A 23 12.70 -2.84 12.02
N LYS A 24 12.87 -1.59 12.47
CA LYS A 24 11.88 -0.88 13.28
C LYS A 24 10.61 -0.61 12.47
N SER A 25 10.74 -0.05 11.27
CA SER A 25 9.59 0.22 10.40
C SER A 25 8.85 -1.05 10.00
N LYS A 26 9.59 -2.14 9.73
CA LYS A 26 8.99 -3.45 9.46
C LYS A 26 8.17 -3.95 10.65
N LYS A 27 8.72 -3.91 11.87
CA LYS A 27 8.00 -4.32 13.09
C LYS A 27 6.71 -3.54 13.29
N ILE A 28 6.74 -2.21 13.09
CA ILE A 28 5.55 -1.36 13.19
C ILE A 28 4.49 -1.80 12.18
N LEU A 29 4.90 -2.04 10.92
CA LEU A 29 3.99 -2.46 9.86
C LEU A 29 3.37 -3.83 10.17
N ASP A 30 4.17 -4.80 10.61
CA ASP A 30 3.71 -6.16 10.92
C ASP A 30 2.75 -6.15 12.12
N SER A 31 3.07 -5.43 13.20
CA SER A 31 2.15 -5.28 14.35
C SER A 31 0.84 -4.59 13.97
N TYR A 32 0.87 -3.57 13.11
CA TYR A 32 -0.35 -2.95 12.61
C TYR A 32 -1.19 -3.93 11.79
N CYS A 33 -0.55 -4.74 10.94
CA CYS A 33 -1.24 -5.76 10.15
C CYS A 33 -1.92 -6.82 11.03
N GLU A 34 -1.23 -7.30 12.07
CA GLU A 34 -1.77 -8.29 13.03
C GLU A 34 -2.98 -7.72 13.80
N ASN A 35 -2.87 -6.52 14.35
CA ASN A 35 -3.93 -5.90 15.15
C ASN A 35 -5.19 -5.58 14.33
N ASN A 36 -5.02 -5.19 13.06
CA ASN A 36 -6.12 -4.77 12.20
C ASN A 36 -6.60 -5.86 11.24
N GLY A 37 -5.97 -7.05 11.25
CA GLY A 37 -6.28 -8.15 10.34
C GLY A 37 -6.10 -7.77 8.86
N THR A 38 -5.17 -6.87 8.55
CA THR A 38 -4.94 -6.36 7.19
C THR A 38 -3.61 -6.82 6.61
N ASN A 39 -3.50 -6.86 5.28
CA ASN A 39 -2.23 -7.11 4.63
C ASN A 39 -1.33 -5.85 4.59
N GLN A 40 -0.03 -6.05 4.41
CA GLN A 40 0.95 -4.97 4.33
C GLN A 40 0.63 -3.94 3.25
N MET A 41 0.10 -4.36 2.09
CA MET A 41 -0.24 -3.45 0.99
C MET A 41 -1.37 -2.49 1.37
N GLU A 42 -2.37 -2.98 2.09
CA GLU A 42 -3.51 -2.19 2.55
C GLU A 42 -3.12 -1.29 3.72
N ALA A 43 -2.31 -1.81 4.64
CA ALA A 43 -1.73 -1.01 5.71
C ALA A 43 -0.92 0.19 5.17
N VAL A 44 -0.10 -0.04 4.14
CA VAL A 44 0.66 1.04 3.48
C VAL A 44 -0.26 2.04 2.79
N ARG A 45 -1.35 1.61 2.13
CA ARG A 45 -2.33 2.55 1.55
C ARG A 45 -2.96 3.44 2.61
N ARG A 46 -3.42 2.86 3.71
CA ARG A 46 -3.99 3.61 4.84
C ARG A 46 -2.98 4.57 5.46
N ALA A 47 -1.72 4.17 5.55
CA ALA A 47 -0.66 5.05 6.02
C ALA A 47 -0.50 6.28 5.10
N ILE A 48 -0.54 6.08 3.78
CA ILE A 48 -0.48 7.18 2.80
C ILE A 48 -1.68 8.13 2.94
N GLU A 49 -2.89 7.60 3.16
CA GLU A 49 -4.09 8.43 3.39
C GLU A 49 -3.94 9.30 4.64
N LYS A 50 -3.30 8.80 5.70
CA LYS A 50 -3.02 9.60 6.89
C LYS A 50 -2.05 10.75 6.62
N LEU A 51 -1.05 10.56 5.76
CA LEU A 51 -0.14 11.63 5.34
C LEU A 51 -0.88 12.79 4.65
N ALA A 52 -2.04 12.54 4.04
CA ALA A 52 -2.85 13.59 3.43
C ALA A 52 -3.66 14.41 4.45
N THR A 53 -3.76 13.94 5.70
CA THR A 53 -4.46 14.63 6.80
C THR A 53 -3.47 15.33 7.75
N GLU A 54 -2.17 15.06 7.61
CA GLU A 54 -1.11 15.77 8.32
C GLU A 54 -0.81 17.08 7.56
N ASP A 55 -1.45 18.18 7.99
CA ASP A 55 -1.16 19.58 7.59
C ASP A 55 0.06 20.15 8.34
#